data_AF-A0A1V9Z721-F1
#
_entry.id   AF-A0A1V9Z721-F1
#
_cell.length_a   1.000
_cell.length_b   1.000
_cell.length_c   1.000
_cell.angle_alpha   90.00
_cell.angle_beta   90.00
_cell.angle_gamma   90.00
#
_symmetry.space_group_name_H-M   'P 1'
#
loop_
_entity.id
_entity.type
_entity.pdbx_description
1 polymer ?
#
loop_
_entity_poly.entity_id
_entity_poly.type
_entity_poly.pdbx_seq_one_letter_code
_entity_poly.pdbx_strand_id
1 'polypeptide(L)'
;MLSRIVRSTIARVPKRRAYGNYSVRVVQPRDVTFYQAQVEAPLHARLVMTGCWSLIGLGSVAAAYQFLTNLHTVPISGRTQVVVFSNEEIIVSPPLTRLGDDLVQAMGNEHAEAAIKGATIITDGPRYRMVKDVASRLVVVAEKIFQTNYKWKVFLVDDPQVNACCFSGGIIFVYTGLLNAIDQFVADGHCKNKYNALATVVGHEIGHAVAKHTPETMSFLPLLIIVGLFGLDNNFIPTLFEYVCNLPFSRMHETEADHIGLMLMAAACYDPSEAASVWRGMKALKGEDGDILEFLSTHPADERREANLMGWVEEAVAYQASASWCKDIQDRVSNIIYKRVRQRQATVNTTHAAEMKAVLDGLQAASK
;
A
#
# COMPACT_ATOMS: atom_id res chain seq x y z
N MET A 1 13.73 -56.39 -14.91
CA MET A 1 12.93 -57.64 -15.00
C MET A 1 11.70 -57.34 -15.83
N LEU A 2 11.57 -58.03 -16.98
CA LEU A 2 10.32 -58.31 -17.71
C LEU A 2 9.62 -57.08 -18.31
N SER A 3 9.79 -56.70 -19.58
CA SER A 3 9.86 -57.50 -20.83
C SER A 3 8.70 -58.51 -21.00
N ARG A 4 7.70 -58.14 -21.82
CA ARG A 4 6.98 -59.01 -22.78
C ARG A 4 6.03 -58.15 -23.65
N ILE A 5 6.45 -57.76 -24.87
CA ILE A 5 6.25 -58.45 -26.17
C ILE A 5 4.82 -58.18 -26.71
N VAL A 6 4.59 -57.27 -27.67
CA VAL A 6 4.91 -57.27 -29.12
C VAL A 6 4.09 -58.30 -29.94
N ARG A 7 3.26 -57.74 -30.86
CA ARG A 7 2.58 -58.34 -32.05
C ARG A 7 1.41 -59.31 -31.75
N SER A 8 0.30 -59.36 -32.49
CA SER A 8 -0.17 -58.81 -33.78
C SER A 8 -1.73 -58.75 -33.70
N THR A 9 -2.53 -58.09 -34.53
CA THR A 9 -2.63 -58.24 -35.99
C THR A 9 -3.67 -57.23 -36.55
N ILE A 10 -3.41 -56.71 -37.75
CA ILE A 10 -4.34 -56.15 -38.76
C ILE A 10 -4.78 -54.69 -38.63
N ALA A 11 -4.16 -53.89 -39.50
CA ALA A 11 -4.54 -52.58 -40.00
C ALA A 11 -6.04 -52.26 -40.08
N ARG A 12 -6.40 -51.03 -39.72
CA ARG A 12 -7.37 -50.21 -40.47
C ARG A 12 -7.13 -48.73 -40.22
N VAL A 13 -6.64 -48.07 -41.26
CA VAL A 13 -6.60 -46.61 -41.41
C VAL A 13 -8.01 -46.05 -41.13
N PRO A 14 -8.21 -45.07 -40.21
CA PRO A 14 -9.47 -44.37 -40.15
C PRO A 14 -9.63 -43.54 -41.43
N LYS A 15 -10.69 -43.88 -42.17
CA LYS A 15 -11.09 -43.29 -43.45
C LYS A 15 -11.02 -41.76 -43.40
N ARG A 16 -10.41 -41.16 -44.43
CA ARG A 16 -10.63 -39.75 -44.78
C ARG A 16 -12.12 -39.45 -44.69
N ARG A 17 -12.51 -38.50 -43.83
CA ARG A 17 -13.86 -37.93 -43.85
C ARG A 17 -14.05 -37.27 -45.21
N ALA A 18 -14.98 -37.80 -45.99
CA ALA A 18 -15.38 -37.26 -47.27
C ALA A 18 -16.03 -35.89 -47.05
N TYR A 19 -15.34 -34.81 -47.40
CA TYR A 19 -15.96 -33.52 -47.63
C TYR A 19 -16.53 -33.52 -49.04
N GLY A 20 -17.86 -33.57 -49.15
CA GLY A 20 -18.62 -33.26 -50.35
C GLY A 20 -18.60 -34.34 -51.44
N ASN A 21 -19.79 -34.78 -51.85
CA ASN A 21 -19.94 -35.50 -53.11
C ASN A 21 -19.82 -34.47 -54.25
N TYR A 22 -18.71 -34.49 -54.97
CA TYR A 22 -18.61 -33.79 -56.25
C TYR A 22 -18.37 -34.81 -57.34
N SER A 23 -19.28 -34.85 -58.32
CA SER A 23 -19.04 -35.54 -59.58
C SER A 23 -18.77 -34.48 -60.64
N VAL A 24 -17.54 -34.38 -61.11
CA VAL A 24 -17.18 -33.51 -62.23
C VAL A 24 -17.15 -34.39 -63.47
N ARG A 25 -18.16 -34.25 -64.34
CA ARG A 25 -18.15 -34.82 -65.69
C ARG A 25 -17.87 -33.67 -66.66
N VAL A 26 -16.66 -33.62 -67.20
CA VAL A 26 -16.28 -32.65 -68.22
C VAL A 26 -16.76 -33.17 -69.57
N VAL A 27 -17.77 -32.52 -70.16
CA VAL A 27 -18.21 -32.77 -71.53
C VAL A 27 -18.12 -31.46 -72.31
N GLN A 28 -16.97 -31.28 -72.99
CA GLN A 28 -16.67 -30.30 -74.06
C GLN A 28 -16.80 -28.78 -73.77
N PRO A 29 -16.08 -27.93 -74.54
CA PRO A 29 -15.81 -26.56 -74.15
C PRO A 29 -16.78 -25.58 -74.82
N ARG A 30 -17.63 -24.93 -74.02
CA ARG A 30 -18.12 -23.54 -74.18
C ARG A 30 -19.05 -23.23 -73.00
N ASP A 31 -18.92 -22.01 -72.50
CA ASP A 31 -19.65 -21.39 -71.38
C ASP A 31 -19.23 -21.84 -69.96
N VAL A 32 -18.23 -21.14 -69.41
CA VAL A 32 -17.91 -21.18 -67.97
C VAL A 32 -18.89 -20.27 -67.25
N THR A 33 -20.00 -20.82 -66.77
CA THR A 33 -20.90 -20.13 -65.85
C THR A 33 -20.37 -20.28 -64.42
N PHE A 34 -19.94 -19.17 -63.81
CA PHE A 34 -19.53 -19.15 -62.40
C PHE A 34 -20.77 -19.24 -61.51
N TYR A 35 -21.01 -20.40 -60.90
CA TYR A 35 -21.97 -20.52 -59.81
C TYR A 35 -21.28 -20.10 -58.50
N GLN A 36 -21.62 -18.92 -57.99
CA GLN A 36 -21.22 -18.52 -56.65
C GLN A 36 -22.04 -19.32 -55.65
N ALA A 37 -21.47 -20.41 -55.14
CA ALA A 37 -22.08 -21.15 -54.04
C ALA A 37 -22.09 -20.23 -52.80
N GLN A 38 -23.27 -19.72 -52.43
CA GLN A 38 -23.45 -19.12 -51.11
C GLN A 38 -23.38 -20.23 -50.07
N VAL A 39 -22.18 -20.45 -49.54
CA VAL A 39 -22.00 -21.29 -48.35
C VAL A 39 -22.47 -20.46 -47.18
N GLU A 40 -23.74 -20.63 -46.78
CA GLU A 40 -24.19 -20.08 -45.50
C GLU A 40 -23.29 -20.64 -44.39
N ALA A 41 -22.75 -19.75 -43.55
CA ALA A 41 -21.96 -20.16 -42.41
C ALA A 41 -22.78 -21.17 -41.59
N PRO A 42 -22.24 -22.36 -41.28
CA PRO A 42 -23.00 -23.40 -40.62
C PRO A 42 -23.51 -22.90 -39.27
N LEU A 43 -24.68 -23.36 -38.83
CA LEU A 43 -25.39 -22.85 -37.64
C LEU A 43 -24.48 -22.68 -36.40
N HIS A 44 -23.51 -23.58 -36.22
CA HIS A 44 -22.52 -23.51 -35.15
C HIS A 44 -21.60 -22.28 -35.25
N ALA A 45 -21.16 -21.89 -36.44
CA ALA A 45 -20.32 -20.71 -36.65
C ALA A 45 -21.12 -19.42 -36.38
N ARG A 46 -22.40 -19.38 -36.77
CA ARG A 46 -23.29 -18.26 -36.43
C ARG A 46 -23.53 -18.17 -34.92
N LEU A 47 -23.89 -19.29 -34.26
CA LEU A 47 -24.09 -19.36 -32.80
C LEU A 47 -22.84 -18.97 -32.01
N VAL A 48 -21.66 -19.44 -32.42
CA VAL A 48 -20.39 -19.09 -31.78
C VAL A 48 -20.09 -17.61 -31.98
N MET A 49 -20.24 -17.07 -33.19
CA MET A 49 -19.99 -15.64 -33.44
C MET A 49 -20.99 -14.75 -32.70
N THR A 50 -22.29 -15.04 -32.74
CA THR A 50 -23.31 -14.26 -32.01
C THR A 50 -23.14 -14.40 -30.50
N GLY A 51 -22.79 -15.59 -30.01
CA GLY A 51 -22.46 -15.83 -28.60
C GLY A 51 -21.24 -15.03 -28.15
N CYS A 52 -20.15 -15.03 -28.93
CA CYS A 52 -18.95 -14.25 -28.65
C CYS A 52 -19.24 -12.74 -28.63
N TRP A 53 -19.99 -12.21 -29.60
CA TRP A 53 -20.37 -10.78 -29.60
C TRP A 53 -21.27 -10.40 -28.42
N SER A 54 -22.16 -11.31 -28.01
CA SER A 54 -23.04 -11.09 -26.86
C SER A 54 -22.26 -11.09 -25.54
N LEU A 55 -21.28 -11.98 -25.40
CA LEU A 55 -20.37 -12.02 -24.24
C LEU A 55 -19.45 -10.81 -24.19
N ILE A 56 -18.92 -10.36 -25.33
CA ILE A 56 -18.11 -9.12 -25.42
C ILE A 56 -18.96 -7.91 -25.03
N GLY A 57 -20.20 -7.83 -25.54
CA GLY A 57 -21.13 -6.76 -25.19
C GLY A 57 -21.45 -6.74 -23.70
N LEU A 58 -21.80 -7.89 -23.11
CA LEU A 58 -22.09 -8.01 -21.69
C LEU A 58 -20.87 -7.70 -20.82
N GLY A 59 -19.68 -8.19 -21.18
CA GLY A 59 -18.43 -7.88 -20.49
C GLY A 59 -18.08 -6.39 -20.56
N SER A 60 -18.32 -5.73 -21.70
CA SER A 60 -18.08 -4.29 -21.87
C SER A 60 -19.04 -3.46 -21.01
N VAL A 61 -20.32 -3.83 -20.95
CA VAL A 61 -21.32 -3.16 -20.10
C VAL A 61 -21.01 -3.36 -18.63
N ALA A 62 -20.64 -4.57 -18.22
CA ALA A 62 -20.24 -4.86 -16.84
C ALA A 62 -18.97 -4.09 -16.43
N ALA A 63 -17.96 -4.03 -17.31
CA ALA A 63 -16.75 -3.25 -17.07
C ALA A 63 -17.05 -1.75 -16.99
N ALA A 64 -17.90 -1.21 -17.87
CA ALA A 64 -18.31 0.19 -17.83
C ALA A 64 -19.13 0.51 -16.56
N TYR A 65 -20.04 -0.37 -16.16
CA TYR A 65 -20.78 -0.26 -14.92
C TYR A 65 -19.85 -0.25 -13.71
N GLN A 66 -18.89 -1.20 -13.66
CA GLN A 66 -17.91 -1.26 -12.58
C GLN A 66 -17.04 0.00 -12.55
N PHE A 67 -16.56 0.45 -13.71
CA PHE A 67 -15.77 1.67 -13.81
C PHE A 67 -16.53 2.89 -13.26
N LEU A 68 -17.77 3.10 -13.70
CA LEU A 68 -18.55 4.29 -13.34
C LEU A 68 -19.04 4.28 -11.88
N THR A 69 -19.32 3.11 -11.32
CA THR A 69 -19.85 2.98 -9.94
C THR A 69 -18.76 2.92 -8.87
N ASN A 70 -17.49 2.80 -9.26
CA ASN A 70 -16.35 2.69 -8.34
C ASN A 70 -15.37 3.86 -8.49
N LEU A 71 -15.84 5.00 -8.99
CA LEU A 71 -15.07 6.24 -9.00
C LEU A 71 -15.07 6.86 -7.61
N HIS A 72 -13.88 7.09 -7.06
CA HIS A 72 -13.68 7.76 -5.78
C HIS A 72 -12.75 8.94 -5.96
N THR A 73 -13.02 10.03 -5.24
CA THR A 73 -12.07 11.15 -5.17
C THR A 73 -11.28 11.02 -3.88
N VAL A 74 -9.95 11.02 -3.99
CA VAL A 74 -9.05 10.94 -2.86
C VAL A 74 -9.03 12.28 -2.12
N PRO A 75 -9.38 12.34 -0.82
CA PRO A 75 -9.20 13.55 -0.02
C PRO A 75 -7.76 14.07 -0.07
N ILE A 76 -7.57 15.37 0.12
CA ILE A 76 -6.28 16.09 0.03
C ILE A 76 -5.77 16.24 -1.42
N SER A 77 -5.61 15.15 -2.17
CA SER A 77 -5.08 15.24 -3.54
C SER A 77 -6.12 15.69 -4.57
N GLY A 78 -7.41 15.40 -4.33
CA GLY A 78 -8.49 15.65 -5.28
C GLY A 78 -8.47 14.74 -6.50
N ARG A 79 -7.60 13.71 -6.53
CA ARG A 79 -7.50 12.79 -7.66
C ARG A 79 -8.70 11.86 -7.70
N THR A 80 -9.29 11.70 -8.88
CA THR A 80 -10.30 10.66 -9.11
C THR A 80 -9.62 9.34 -9.50
N GLN A 81 -10.01 8.28 -8.83
CA GLN A 81 -9.49 6.93 -9.02
C GLN A 81 -10.62 5.91 -9.16
N VAL A 82 -10.28 4.73 -9.69
CA VAL A 82 -11.21 3.60 -9.79
C VAL A 82 -10.75 2.50 -8.83
N VAL A 83 -11.60 2.15 -7.86
CA VAL A 83 -11.31 1.08 -6.91
C VAL A 83 -12.47 0.08 -6.91
N VAL A 84 -12.29 -1.01 -7.65
CA VAL A 84 -13.31 -2.05 -7.92
C VAL A 84 -13.79 -2.74 -6.64
N PHE A 85 -13.04 -2.65 -5.53
CA PHE A 85 -13.32 -3.31 -4.25
C PHE A 85 -13.86 -2.35 -3.17
N SER A 86 -14.29 -1.14 -3.54
CA SER A 86 -14.55 -0.05 -2.60
C SER A 86 -15.98 -0.02 -2.06
N ASN A 87 -16.93 -0.72 -2.71
CA ASN A 87 -18.34 -0.66 -2.35
C ASN A 87 -18.75 -1.82 -1.43
N GLU A 88 -19.44 -1.50 -0.33
CA GLU A 88 -19.99 -2.47 0.63
C GLU A 88 -21.06 -3.42 0.02
N GLU A 89 -21.56 -3.11 -1.18
CA GLU A 89 -22.70 -3.78 -1.82
C GLU A 89 -22.37 -4.40 -3.20
N ILE A 90 -21.16 -4.92 -3.42
CA ILE A 90 -20.99 -5.84 -4.55
C ILE A 90 -21.61 -7.20 -4.16
N ILE A 91 -22.91 -7.32 -4.37
CA ILE A 91 -23.64 -8.59 -4.32
C ILE A 91 -23.32 -9.35 -5.61
N VAL A 92 -22.15 -9.99 -5.66
CA VAL A 92 -21.92 -11.09 -6.59
C VAL A 92 -22.49 -12.33 -5.90
N SER A 93 -23.34 -13.08 -6.59
CA SER A 93 -24.08 -14.24 -6.06
C SER A 93 -23.29 -15.12 -5.06
N PRO A 94 -23.95 -15.77 -4.09
CA PRO A 94 -23.27 -16.67 -3.14
C PRO A 94 -22.42 -17.72 -3.89
N PRO A 95 -21.13 -17.92 -3.54
CA PRO A 95 -20.49 -17.68 -2.24
C PRO A 95 -19.76 -16.32 -2.08
N LEU A 96 -19.85 -15.41 -3.05
CA LEU A 96 -19.09 -14.14 -3.05
C LEU A 96 -19.80 -13.00 -2.29
N THR A 97 -20.24 -13.29 -1.06
CA THR A 97 -20.80 -12.27 -0.17
C THR A 97 -19.69 -11.36 0.38
N ARG A 98 -19.71 -10.08 -0.03
CA ARG A 98 -18.89 -8.93 0.40
C ARG A 98 -17.53 -8.77 -0.27
N LEU A 99 -17.52 -8.45 -1.57
CA LEU A 99 -16.37 -7.85 -2.25
C LEU A 99 -16.35 -6.33 -2.01
N GLY A 100 -15.90 -5.90 -0.84
CA GLY A 100 -15.82 -4.48 -0.45
C GLY A 100 -14.57 -4.18 0.38
N ASP A 101 -14.57 -3.06 1.11
CA ASP A 101 -13.50 -2.70 2.05
C ASP A 101 -13.25 -3.81 3.11
N ASP A 102 -14.26 -4.62 3.43
CA ASP A 102 -14.16 -5.83 4.26
C ASP A 102 -13.19 -6.88 3.67
N LEU A 103 -13.24 -7.11 2.37
CA LEU A 103 -12.37 -8.08 1.68
C LEU A 103 -10.93 -7.58 1.66
N VAL A 104 -10.74 -6.32 1.30
CA VAL A 104 -9.41 -5.68 1.29
C VAL A 104 -8.81 -5.70 2.70
N GLN A 105 -9.61 -5.41 3.74
CA GLN A 105 -9.19 -5.51 5.14
C GLN A 105 -8.84 -6.95 5.53
N ALA A 106 -9.63 -7.95 5.11
CA ALA A 106 -9.34 -9.35 5.38
C ALA A 106 -8.02 -9.80 4.75
N MET A 107 -7.76 -9.39 3.50
CA MET A 107 -6.53 -9.72 2.79
C MET A 107 -5.31 -9.01 3.40
N GLY A 108 -5.47 -7.76 3.83
CA GLY A 108 -4.46 -7.05 4.61
C GLY A 108 -4.14 -7.73 5.94
N ASN A 109 -5.17 -8.23 6.65
CA ASN A 109 -4.98 -9.01 7.88
C ASN A 109 -4.23 -10.33 7.63
N GLU A 110 -4.63 -11.09 6.61
CA GLU A 110 -3.98 -12.35 6.25
C GLU A 110 -2.51 -12.15 5.87
N HIS A 111 -2.23 -11.13 5.06
CA HIS A 111 -0.87 -10.79 4.68
C HIS A 111 -0.03 -10.32 5.88
N ALA A 112 -0.63 -9.54 6.79
CA ALA A 112 0.02 -9.16 8.04
C ALA A 112 0.31 -10.38 8.94
N GLU A 113 -0.62 -11.34 9.04
CA GLU A 113 -0.42 -12.59 9.77
C GLU A 113 0.72 -13.43 9.18
N ALA A 114 0.84 -13.45 7.85
CA ALA A 114 1.96 -14.07 7.16
C ALA A 114 3.28 -13.34 7.45
N ALA A 115 3.29 -12.01 7.43
CA ALA A 115 4.48 -11.19 7.69
C ALA A 115 5.02 -11.34 9.12
N ILE A 116 4.14 -11.49 10.12
CA ILE A 116 4.56 -11.72 11.51
C ILE A 116 4.94 -13.16 11.82
N LYS A 117 4.66 -14.11 10.91
CA LYS A 117 4.90 -15.53 11.13
C LYS A 117 6.40 -15.81 11.19
N GLY A 118 6.92 -16.02 12.41
CA GLY A 118 8.34 -16.25 12.66
C GLY A 118 9.14 -14.97 12.90
N ALA A 119 8.50 -13.80 12.84
CA ALA A 119 9.13 -12.53 13.17
C ALA A 119 9.11 -12.28 14.68
N THR A 120 10.14 -11.61 15.20
CA THR A 120 10.18 -11.16 16.60
C THR A 120 9.50 -9.81 16.71
N ILE A 121 8.40 -9.72 17.46
CA ILE A 121 7.66 -8.46 17.65
C ILE A 121 8.06 -7.80 18.97
N ILE A 122 8.50 -6.55 18.89
CA ILE A 122 8.80 -5.72 20.05
C ILE A 122 7.50 -5.07 20.52
N THR A 123 7.13 -5.31 21.78
CA THR A 123 5.88 -4.83 22.36
C THR A 123 6.07 -3.82 23.50
N ASP A 124 7.32 -3.53 23.87
CA ASP A 124 7.65 -2.56 24.92
C ASP A 124 8.95 -1.77 24.62
N GLY A 125 9.31 -0.89 25.55
CA GLY A 125 10.54 -0.10 25.46
C GLY A 125 10.41 1.25 24.74
N PRO A 126 11.50 2.05 24.71
CA PRO A 126 11.48 3.41 24.18
C PRO A 126 11.15 3.47 22.68
N ARG A 127 11.69 2.53 21.88
CA ARG A 127 11.46 2.47 20.44
C ARG A 127 10.01 2.12 20.10
N TYR A 128 9.44 1.10 20.76
CA TYR A 128 8.03 0.77 20.59
C TYR A 128 7.10 1.94 20.95
N ARG A 129 7.38 2.64 22.07
CA ARG A 129 6.60 3.82 22.46
C ARG A 129 6.65 4.93 21.41
N MET A 130 7.84 5.23 20.88
CA MET A 130 8.00 6.21 19.81
C MET A 130 7.16 5.85 18.58
N VAL A 131 7.25 4.59 18.12
CA VAL A 131 6.46 4.10 16.98
C VAL A 131 4.97 4.20 17.25
N LYS A 132 4.52 3.73 18.43
CA LYS A 132 3.13 3.78 18.83
C LYS A 132 2.60 5.21 18.91
N ASP A 133 3.37 6.14 19.46
CA ASP A 133 2.97 7.54 19.61
C ASP A 133 2.82 8.23 18.25
N VAL A 134 3.78 8.01 17.34
CA VAL A 134 3.74 8.54 15.96
C VAL A 134 2.57 7.96 15.18
N ALA A 135 2.46 6.64 15.13
CA ALA A 135 1.40 5.96 14.40
C ALA A 135 0.01 6.36 14.93
N SER A 136 -0.19 6.41 16.25
CA SER A 136 -1.49 6.75 16.84
C SER A 136 -1.93 8.17 16.46
N ARG A 137 -1.02 9.15 16.46
CA ARG A 137 -1.36 10.53 16.06
C ARG A 137 -1.71 10.63 14.58
N LEU A 138 -0.96 9.95 13.72
CA LEU A 138 -1.22 9.91 12.28
C LEU A 138 -2.52 9.19 11.95
N VAL A 139 -2.82 8.08 12.61
CA VAL A 139 -4.07 7.34 12.43
C VAL A 139 -5.29 8.19 12.81
N VAL A 140 -5.22 8.94 13.91
CA VAL A 140 -6.33 9.81 14.33
C VAL A 140 -6.64 10.89 13.30
N VAL A 141 -5.62 11.49 12.65
CA VAL A 141 -5.88 12.45 11.55
C VAL A 141 -6.37 11.78 10.31
N ALA A 142 -5.79 10.63 9.95
CA ALA A 142 -6.16 9.89 8.76
C ALA A 142 -7.64 9.49 8.83
N GLU A 143 -8.10 8.92 9.95
CA GLU A 143 -9.51 8.58 10.14
C GLU A 143 -10.43 9.80 10.14
N LYS A 144 -9.98 10.94 10.68
CA LYS A 144 -10.77 12.17 10.65
C LYS A 144 -10.97 12.71 9.23
N ILE A 145 -9.96 12.59 8.37
CA ILE A 145 -9.96 13.14 7.00
C ILE A 145 -10.58 12.17 6.01
N PHE A 146 -10.20 10.90 6.07
CA PHE A 146 -10.53 9.88 5.07
C PHE A 146 -11.68 8.95 5.50
N GLN A 147 -11.99 8.87 6.80
CA GLN A 147 -13.10 8.07 7.35
C GLN A 147 -13.07 6.61 6.89
N THR A 148 -11.88 6.00 6.91
CA THR A 148 -11.63 4.65 6.38
C THR A 148 -12.27 3.54 7.22
N ASN A 149 -12.62 3.80 8.49
CA ASN A 149 -13.13 2.80 9.42
C ASN A 149 -12.22 1.57 9.57
N TYR A 150 -10.91 1.77 9.39
CA TYR A 150 -9.92 0.71 9.47
C TYR A 150 -9.68 0.30 10.92
N LYS A 151 -9.36 -0.98 11.11
CA LYS A 151 -9.02 -1.53 12.43
C LYS A 151 -7.53 -1.41 12.65
N TRP A 152 -7.08 -0.20 12.95
CA TRP A 152 -5.66 0.12 12.99
C TRP A 152 -4.89 -0.71 14.02
N LYS A 153 -3.76 -1.27 13.58
CA LYS A 153 -2.78 -1.98 14.41
C LYS A 153 -1.39 -1.53 14.02
N VAL A 154 -0.49 -1.46 15.01
CA VAL A 154 0.91 -1.10 14.78
C VAL A 154 1.82 -2.14 15.38
N PHE A 155 2.79 -2.59 14.59
CA PHE A 155 3.78 -3.59 14.96
C PHE A 155 5.18 -3.03 14.76
N LEU A 156 6.03 -3.19 15.77
CA LEU A 156 7.47 -2.99 15.66
C LEU A 156 8.13 -4.35 15.51
N VAL A 157 8.73 -4.60 14.35
CA VAL A 157 9.38 -5.86 14.00
C VAL A 157 10.87 -5.74 14.25
N ASP A 158 11.44 -6.68 15.00
CA ASP A 158 12.88 -6.75 15.22
C ASP A 158 13.57 -7.40 14.01
N ASP A 159 13.99 -6.56 13.09
CA ASP A 159 14.63 -6.94 11.84
C ASP A 159 15.50 -5.76 11.35
N PRO A 160 16.77 -6.01 10.98
CA PRO A 160 17.71 -4.97 10.56
C PRO A 160 17.36 -4.29 9.23
N GLN A 161 16.36 -4.78 8.52
CA GLN A 161 15.88 -4.19 7.28
C GLN A 161 15.37 -2.76 7.48
N VAL A 162 15.76 -1.86 6.57
CA VAL A 162 15.24 -0.49 6.49
C VAL A 162 13.93 -0.52 5.71
N ASN A 163 12.83 -0.73 6.42
CA ASN A 163 11.50 -0.77 5.82
C ASN A 163 10.39 -0.31 6.80
N ALA A 164 9.25 0.06 6.23
CA ALA A 164 7.96 0.23 6.88
C ALA A 164 6.88 0.03 5.82
N CYS A 165 5.72 -0.49 6.22
CA CYS A 165 4.60 -0.64 5.31
C CYS A 165 3.28 -0.43 6.03
N CYS A 166 2.25 -0.01 5.29
CA CYS A 166 0.88 0.05 5.80
C CYS A 166 -0.06 -0.67 4.84
N PHE A 167 -0.58 -1.81 5.27
CA PHE A 167 -1.56 -2.55 4.49
C PHE A 167 -2.95 -1.94 4.61
N SER A 168 -3.72 -2.03 3.53
CA SER A 168 -5.14 -1.70 3.54
C SER A 168 -5.85 -2.52 4.62
N GLY A 169 -6.70 -1.87 5.42
CA GLY A 169 -7.21 -2.42 6.68
C GLY A 169 -6.55 -1.84 7.94
N GLY A 170 -5.48 -1.05 7.78
CA GLY A 170 -4.88 -0.24 8.82
C GLY A 170 -3.77 -0.92 9.60
N ILE A 171 -3.09 -1.90 9.01
CA ILE A 171 -1.98 -2.58 9.69
C ILE A 171 -0.65 -1.93 9.28
N ILE A 172 0.02 -1.33 10.26
CA ILE A 172 1.28 -0.64 10.11
C ILE A 172 2.41 -1.52 10.67
N PHE A 173 3.43 -1.75 9.85
CA PHE A 173 4.69 -2.36 10.26
C PHE A 173 5.82 -1.34 10.21
N VAL A 174 6.66 -1.35 11.23
CA VAL A 174 7.90 -0.58 11.30
C VAL A 174 9.02 -1.54 11.71
N TYR A 175 10.13 -1.51 10.98
CA TYR A 175 11.27 -2.41 11.21
C TYR A 175 12.35 -1.70 12.04
N THR A 176 13.06 -2.42 12.91
CA THR A 176 14.12 -1.82 13.75
C THR A 176 15.26 -1.22 12.92
N GLY A 177 15.53 -1.75 11.73
CA GLY A 177 16.45 -1.16 10.74
C GLY A 177 16.07 0.26 10.32
N LEU A 178 14.78 0.54 10.08
CA LEU A 178 14.32 1.91 9.78
C LEU A 178 14.59 2.86 10.95
N LEU A 179 14.39 2.39 12.20
CA LEU A 179 14.67 3.22 13.38
C LEU A 179 16.17 3.51 13.51
N ASN A 180 17.04 2.57 13.15
CA ASN A 180 18.49 2.79 13.09
C ASN A 180 18.85 3.81 12.00
N ALA A 181 18.24 3.73 10.82
CA ALA A 181 18.41 4.71 9.75
C ALA A 181 17.98 6.11 10.19
N ILE A 182 16.86 6.24 10.90
CA ILE A 182 16.40 7.51 11.47
C ILE A 182 17.37 8.06 12.51
N ASP A 183 17.93 7.20 13.37
CA ASP A 183 18.97 7.60 14.31
C ASP A 183 20.19 8.19 13.57
N GLN A 184 20.58 7.58 12.45
CA GLN A 184 21.65 8.06 11.57
C GLN A 184 21.30 9.39 10.89
N PHE A 185 20.09 9.56 10.37
CA PHE A 185 19.64 10.83 9.76
C PHE A 185 19.73 12.00 10.72
N VAL A 186 19.43 11.77 12.01
CA VAL A 186 19.55 12.80 13.03
C VAL A 186 21.02 13.07 13.38
N ALA A 187 21.86 12.03 13.43
CA ALA A 187 23.29 12.18 13.67
C ALA A 187 23.98 12.96 12.53
N ASP A 188 23.57 12.72 11.28
CA ASP A 188 24.13 13.37 10.08
C ASP A 188 23.52 14.77 9.82
N GLY A 189 22.56 15.19 10.63
CA GLY A 189 21.93 16.52 10.52
C GLY A 189 20.90 16.64 9.39
N HIS A 190 20.45 15.52 8.81
CA HIS A 190 19.35 15.51 7.84
C HIS A 190 17.99 15.82 8.48
N CYS A 191 17.83 15.56 9.77
CA CYS A 191 16.60 15.82 10.52
C CYS A 191 16.95 16.20 11.95
N LYS A 192 16.18 17.10 12.58
CA LYS A 192 16.44 17.50 13.98
C LYS A 192 15.77 16.57 14.97
N ASN A 193 14.71 15.87 14.56
CA ASN A 193 13.86 15.11 15.46
C ASN A 193 13.44 13.76 14.88
N LYS A 194 13.80 12.67 15.59
CA LYS A 194 13.46 11.29 15.23
C LYS A 194 11.95 11.07 15.01
N TYR A 195 11.10 11.78 15.75
CA TYR A 195 9.64 11.68 15.61
C TYR A 195 9.15 12.30 14.30
N ASN A 196 9.76 13.38 13.82
CA ASN A 196 9.41 13.98 12.52
C ASN A 196 9.87 13.08 11.37
N ALA A 197 11.08 12.52 11.47
CA ALA A 197 11.59 11.55 10.49
C ALA A 197 10.68 10.31 10.41
N LEU A 198 10.32 9.73 11.56
CA LEU A 198 9.40 8.59 11.57
C LEU A 198 8.00 8.97 11.05
N ALA A 199 7.50 10.15 11.41
CA ALA A 199 6.20 10.63 10.93
C ALA A 199 6.17 10.86 9.41
N THR A 200 7.31 11.23 8.81
CA THR A 200 7.44 11.36 7.35
C THR A 200 7.21 10.00 6.67
N VAL A 201 7.96 8.97 7.11
CA VAL A 201 7.87 7.63 6.51
C VAL A 201 6.52 6.97 6.80
N VAL A 202 6.09 6.95 8.06
CA VAL A 202 4.79 6.33 8.43
C VAL A 202 3.62 7.11 7.84
N GLY A 203 3.72 8.44 7.73
CA GLY A 203 2.71 9.26 7.07
C GLY A 203 2.56 8.93 5.59
N HIS A 204 3.68 8.70 4.90
CA HIS A 204 3.71 8.23 3.51
C HIS A 204 3.04 6.85 3.37
N GLU A 205 3.38 5.88 4.22
CA GLU A 205 2.75 4.55 4.22
C GLU A 205 1.24 4.61 4.47
N ILE A 206 0.80 5.41 5.46
CA ILE A 206 -0.62 5.64 5.71
C ILE A 206 -1.27 6.29 4.47
N GLY A 207 -0.57 7.20 3.79
CA GLY A 207 -0.98 7.80 2.53
C GLY A 207 -1.32 6.77 1.47
N HIS A 208 -0.46 5.75 1.26
CA HIS A 208 -0.77 4.63 0.36
C HIS A 208 -2.04 3.88 0.74
N ALA A 209 -2.21 3.58 2.03
CA ALA A 209 -3.34 2.83 2.53
C ALA A 209 -4.66 3.60 2.38
N VAL A 210 -4.71 4.87 2.80
CA VAL A 210 -5.94 5.68 2.75
C VAL A 210 -6.30 6.13 1.33
N ALA A 211 -5.30 6.29 0.45
CA ALA A 211 -5.53 6.51 -0.97
C ALA A 211 -5.91 5.23 -1.72
N LYS A 212 -5.93 4.06 -1.07
CA LYS A 212 -6.28 2.77 -1.66
C LYS A 212 -5.41 2.38 -2.88
N HIS A 213 -4.12 2.73 -2.88
CA HIS A 213 -3.21 2.46 -4.03
C HIS A 213 -3.07 0.97 -4.38
N THR A 214 -3.03 0.08 -3.38
CA THR A 214 -2.96 -1.38 -3.61
C THR A 214 -4.26 -1.89 -4.26
N PRO A 215 -5.46 -1.63 -3.69
CA PRO A 215 -6.73 -1.93 -4.35
C PRO A 215 -6.91 -1.31 -5.74
N GLU A 216 -6.45 -0.06 -5.94
CA GLU A 216 -6.47 0.61 -7.25
C GLU A 216 -5.61 -0.16 -8.26
N THR A 217 -4.39 -0.54 -7.87
CA THR A 217 -3.47 -1.30 -8.74
C THR A 217 -4.08 -2.65 -9.12
N MET A 218 -4.69 -3.34 -8.16
CA MET A 218 -5.42 -4.59 -8.44
C MET A 218 -6.57 -4.38 -9.41
N SER A 219 -7.31 -3.26 -9.29
CA SER A 219 -8.47 -2.94 -10.12
C SER A 219 -8.16 -2.86 -11.62
N PHE A 220 -6.91 -2.54 -11.97
CA PHE A 220 -6.46 -2.48 -13.36
C PHE A 220 -5.96 -3.81 -13.93
N LEU A 221 -5.93 -4.88 -13.13
CA LEU A 221 -5.54 -6.21 -13.61
C LEU A 221 -6.74 -6.88 -14.32
N PRO A 222 -6.63 -7.18 -15.63
CA PRO A 222 -7.72 -7.78 -16.41
C PRO A 222 -8.17 -9.16 -15.90
N LEU A 223 -7.39 -9.78 -15.01
CA LEU A 223 -7.66 -11.06 -14.38
C LEU A 223 -8.84 -11.03 -13.41
N LEU A 224 -9.17 -9.90 -12.76
CA LEU A 224 -10.25 -9.87 -11.76
C LEU A 224 -11.63 -10.10 -12.36
N ILE A 225 -11.86 -9.56 -13.56
CA ILE A 225 -13.10 -9.79 -14.32
C ILE A 225 -13.23 -11.29 -14.65
N ILE A 226 -12.12 -11.97 -14.94
CA ILE A 226 -12.08 -13.40 -15.26
C ILE A 226 -12.35 -14.26 -14.01
N VAL A 227 -11.77 -13.92 -12.87
CA VAL A 227 -12.01 -14.66 -11.61
C VAL A 227 -13.48 -14.62 -11.20
N GLY A 228 -14.10 -13.44 -11.26
CA GLY A 228 -15.52 -13.27 -10.95
C GLY A 228 -16.46 -13.99 -11.93
N LEU A 229 -16.09 -14.06 -13.21
CA LEU A 229 -16.91 -14.72 -14.25
C LEU A 229 -16.77 -16.24 -14.27
N PHE A 230 -15.61 -16.78 -13.89
CA PHE A 230 -15.30 -18.21 -14.01
C PHE A 230 -15.24 -18.97 -12.68
N GLY A 231 -15.43 -18.29 -11.55
CA GLY A 231 -15.43 -18.93 -10.22
C GLY A 231 -14.10 -19.64 -9.92
N LEU A 232 -12.98 -19.02 -10.31
CA LEU A 232 -11.65 -19.57 -10.10
C LEU A 232 -11.33 -19.70 -8.60
N ASP A 233 -10.40 -20.62 -8.29
CA ASP A 233 -10.01 -21.06 -6.94
C ASP A 233 -9.91 -19.92 -5.90
N ASN A 234 -10.39 -20.19 -4.68
CA ASN A 234 -10.44 -19.23 -3.56
C ASN A 234 -9.07 -18.67 -3.18
N ASN A 235 -7.98 -19.37 -3.54
CA ASN A 235 -6.61 -18.93 -3.25
C ASN A 235 -6.07 -17.89 -4.26
N PHE A 236 -6.72 -17.68 -5.40
CA PHE A 236 -6.18 -16.79 -6.43
C PHE A 236 -6.13 -15.32 -5.96
N ILE A 237 -7.16 -14.84 -5.27
CA ILE A 237 -7.28 -13.45 -4.84
C ILE A 237 -6.24 -13.08 -3.75
N PRO A 238 -6.05 -13.88 -2.69
CA PRO A 238 -4.96 -13.68 -1.73
C PRO A 238 -3.57 -13.67 -2.39
N THR A 239 -3.27 -14.65 -3.27
CA THR A 239 -1.98 -14.70 -3.99
C THR A 239 -1.77 -13.48 -4.88
N LEU A 240 -2.83 -12.99 -5.55
CA LEU A 240 -2.75 -11.78 -6.36
C LEU A 240 -2.41 -10.55 -5.51
N PHE A 241 -3.01 -10.44 -4.33
CA PHE A 241 -2.75 -9.32 -3.43
C PHE A 241 -1.34 -9.35 -2.87
N GLU A 242 -0.84 -10.52 -2.45
CA GLU A 242 0.55 -10.69 -2.06
C GLU A 242 1.49 -10.27 -3.19
N TYR A 243 1.21 -10.67 -4.44
CA TYR A 243 2.00 -10.25 -5.59
C TYR A 243 1.99 -8.73 -5.78
N VAL A 244 0.81 -8.09 -5.72
CA VAL A 244 0.69 -6.63 -5.91
C VAL A 244 1.33 -5.83 -4.79
N CYS A 245 1.28 -6.29 -3.54
CA CYS A 245 1.95 -5.64 -2.41
C CYS A 245 3.48 -5.59 -2.57
N ASN A 246 4.06 -6.50 -3.36
CA ASN A 246 5.49 -6.56 -3.64
C ASN A 246 5.89 -5.81 -4.92
N LEU A 247 4.93 -5.28 -5.69
CA LEU A 247 5.23 -4.48 -6.87
C LEU A 247 5.60 -3.05 -6.47
N PRO A 248 6.55 -2.42 -7.18
CA PRO A 248 6.83 -1.01 -6.98
C PRO A 248 5.61 -0.19 -7.38
N PHE A 249 5.28 0.82 -6.56
CA PHE A 249 4.19 1.72 -6.86
C PHE A 249 4.50 2.60 -8.08
N SER A 250 3.43 3.08 -8.73
CA SER A 250 3.57 4.05 -9.82
C SER A 250 4.11 5.37 -9.29
N ARG A 251 4.83 6.14 -10.13
CA ARG A 251 5.32 7.48 -9.75
C ARG A 251 4.19 8.43 -9.30
N MET A 252 2.98 8.21 -9.84
CA MET A 252 1.79 8.96 -9.47
C MET A 252 1.34 8.62 -8.05
N HIS A 253 1.27 7.32 -7.70
CA HIS A 253 0.96 6.86 -6.34
C HIS A 253 1.99 7.37 -5.32
N GLU A 254 3.29 7.29 -5.65
CA GLU A 254 4.35 7.79 -4.77
C GLU A 254 4.25 9.29 -4.51
N THR A 255 4.00 10.08 -5.58
CA THR A 255 3.83 11.54 -5.47
C THR A 255 2.59 11.90 -4.65
N GLU A 256 1.50 11.15 -4.80
CA GLU A 256 0.27 11.36 -4.04
C GLU A 256 0.44 10.95 -2.57
N ALA A 257 1.08 9.81 -2.30
CA ALA A 257 1.38 9.36 -0.95
C ALA A 257 2.31 10.32 -0.22
N ASP A 258 3.29 10.92 -0.91
CA ASP A 258 4.11 12.01 -0.36
C ASP A 258 3.27 13.22 0.05
N HIS A 259 2.36 13.65 -0.83
CA HIS A 259 1.52 14.81 -0.55
C HIS A 259 0.58 14.55 0.63
N ILE A 260 -0.12 13.41 0.61
CA ILE A 260 -1.01 12.98 1.70
C ILE A 260 -0.21 12.83 2.99
N GLY A 261 0.92 12.13 2.96
CA GLY A 261 1.77 11.91 4.11
C GLY A 261 2.28 13.20 4.74
N LEU A 262 2.69 14.17 3.91
CA LEU A 262 3.10 15.50 4.36
C LEU A 262 1.95 16.25 5.06
N MET A 263 0.73 16.18 4.50
CA MET A 263 -0.45 16.80 5.10
C MET A 263 -0.90 16.10 6.38
N LEU A 264 -0.82 14.77 6.44
CA LEU A 264 -1.10 14.01 7.67
C LEU A 264 -0.07 14.33 8.77
N MET A 265 1.21 14.42 8.41
CA MET A 265 2.29 14.83 9.31
C MET A 265 2.04 16.23 9.87
N ALA A 266 1.72 17.19 9.00
CA ALA A 266 1.38 18.55 9.39
C ALA A 266 0.16 18.61 10.30
N ALA A 267 -0.92 17.91 9.90
CA ALA A 267 -2.15 17.78 10.67
C ALA A 267 -1.83 17.26 12.07
N ALA A 268 -1.08 16.17 12.14
CA ALA A 268 -0.67 15.51 13.38
C ALA A 268 0.32 16.31 14.22
N CYS A 269 0.67 17.55 13.82
CA CYS A 269 1.53 18.49 14.55
C CYS A 269 3.01 18.05 14.61
N TYR A 270 3.51 17.44 13.54
CA TYR A 270 4.93 17.22 13.27
C TYR A 270 5.44 18.27 12.27
N ASP A 271 6.76 18.50 12.19
CA ASP A 271 7.32 19.56 11.33
C ASP A 271 7.41 19.11 9.86
N PRO A 272 6.51 19.55 8.96
CA PRO A 272 6.51 19.10 7.57
C PRO A 272 7.75 19.55 6.79
N SER A 273 8.51 20.55 7.28
CA SER A 273 9.71 21.03 6.60
C SER A 273 10.86 20.03 6.60
N GLU A 274 10.82 19.01 7.47
CA GLU A 274 11.87 17.99 7.56
C GLU A 274 11.69 16.85 6.54
N ALA A 275 10.49 16.70 5.94
CA ALA A 275 10.17 15.56 5.09
C ALA A 275 11.14 15.39 3.91
N ALA A 276 11.40 16.47 3.16
CA ALA A 276 12.33 16.42 2.01
C ALA A 276 13.75 16.01 2.42
N SER A 277 14.22 16.45 3.58
CA SER A 277 15.57 16.11 4.08
C SER A 277 15.66 14.66 4.57
N VAL A 278 14.57 14.11 5.12
CA VAL A 278 14.48 12.68 5.47
C VAL A 278 14.61 11.81 4.23
N TRP A 279 13.92 12.14 3.14
CA TRP A 279 14.06 11.42 1.86
C TRP A 279 15.46 11.54 1.26
N ARG A 280 16.09 12.71 1.39
CA ARG A 280 17.49 12.89 1.00
C ARG A 280 18.43 12.01 1.81
N GLY A 281 18.21 11.91 3.13
CA GLY A 281 18.94 10.99 4.01
C GLY A 281 18.75 9.54 3.59
N MET A 282 17.51 9.13 3.30
CA MET A 282 17.20 7.77 2.82
C MET A 282 17.96 7.44 1.53
N LYS A 283 18.04 8.38 0.58
CA LYS A 283 18.85 8.23 -0.64
C LYS A 283 20.35 8.13 -0.37
N ALA A 284 20.84 8.81 0.66
CA ALA A 284 22.26 8.83 1.02
C ALA A 284 22.74 7.53 1.67
N LEU A 285 21.83 6.74 2.25
CA LEU A 285 22.12 5.42 2.84
C LEU A 285 22.46 4.31 1.83
N LYS A 286 22.80 4.63 0.58
CA LYS A 286 23.29 3.64 -0.38
C LYS A 286 24.61 3.04 0.13
N GLY A 287 24.55 1.79 0.59
CA GLY A 287 25.72 1.03 1.03
C GLY A 287 26.69 0.71 -0.10
N GLU A 288 27.95 0.44 0.26
CA GLU A 288 29.03 0.04 -0.65
C GLU A 288 28.76 -1.31 -1.37
N ASP A 289 27.83 -2.12 -0.86
CA ASP A 289 27.55 -3.50 -1.31
C ASP A 289 26.16 -3.72 -1.94
N GLY A 290 25.54 -2.68 -2.52
CA GLY A 290 24.38 -2.90 -3.41
C GLY A 290 23.09 -3.42 -2.74
N ASP A 291 23.02 -3.47 -1.41
CA ASP A 291 21.76 -3.64 -0.68
C ASP A 291 20.90 -2.40 -0.93
N ILE A 292 19.98 -2.55 -1.88
CA ILE A 292 18.89 -1.59 -2.07
C ILE A 292 18.08 -1.67 -0.77
N LEU A 293 17.99 -0.56 -0.05
CA LEU A 293 17.04 -0.43 1.06
C LEU A 293 15.70 -0.98 0.58
N GLU A 294 15.14 -1.99 1.23
CA GLU A 294 13.92 -2.63 0.74
C GLU A 294 12.81 -1.60 0.51
N PHE A 295 12.76 -0.60 1.39
CA PHE A 295 11.94 0.60 1.21
C PHE A 295 12.09 1.27 -0.16
N LEU A 296 13.32 1.48 -0.65
CA LEU A 296 13.57 2.10 -1.97
C LEU A 296 13.31 1.17 -3.16
N SER A 297 13.21 -0.15 -2.92
CA SER A 297 12.80 -1.11 -3.95
C SER A 297 11.31 -0.98 -4.27
N THR A 298 10.47 -0.79 -3.24
CA THR A 298 9.02 -0.61 -3.39
C THR A 298 8.62 0.85 -3.57
N HIS A 299 9.40 1.79 -3.01
CA HIS A 299 9.20 3.25 -3.07
C HIS A 299 10.41 3.96 -3.71
N PRO A 300 10.54 3.97 -5.05
CA PRO A 300 11.64 4.64 -5.71
C PRO A 300 11.66 6.15 -5.39
N ALA A 301 12.72 6.60 -4.72
CA ALA A 301 12.94 8.01 -4.46
C ALA A 301 13.59 8.68 -5.69
N ASP A 302 12.96 9.73 -6.23
CA ASP A 302 13.51 10.54 -7.32
C ASP A 302 13.70 12.02 -6.87
N GLU A 303 14.45 12.81 -7.65
CA GLU A 303 14.70 14.24 -7.32
C GLU A 303 13.44 15.10 -7.43
N ARG A 304 12.46 14.66 -8.23
CA ARG A 304 11.20 15.38 -8.43
C ARG A 304 10.32 15.29 -7.18
N ARG A 305 10.27 14.14 -6.52
CA ARG A 305 9.55 13.95 -5.25
C ARG A 305 10.08 14.87 -4.15
N GLU A 306 11.40 14.98 -4.05
CA GLU A 306 12.04 15.91 -3.11
C GLU A 306 11.66 17.36 -3.41
N ALA A 307 11.69 17.77 -4.69
CA ALA A 307 11.27 19.11 -5.10
C ALA A 307 9.77 19.37 -4.83
N ASN A 308 8.91 18.38 -5.07
CA ASN A 308 7.48 18.49 -4.77
C ASN A 308 7.24 18.71 -3.27
N LEU A 309 7.88 17.91 -2.42
CA LEU A 309 7.77 18.02 -0.96
C LEU A 309 8.18 19.41 -0.49
N MET A 310 9.28 19.96 -1.02
CA MET A 310 9.68 21.35 -0.72
C MET A 310 8.62 22.36 -1.17
N GLY A 311 8.03 22.16 -2.35
CA GLY A 311 6.97 23.03 -2.88
C GLY A 311 5.68 23.00 -2.05
N TRP A 312 5.39 21.90 -1.35
CA TRP A 312 4.21 21.75 -0.51
C TRP A 312 4.41 22.13 0.96
N VAL A 313 5.63 22.46 1.40
CA VAL A 313 5.90 22.80 2.80
C VAL A 313 5.07 24.00 3.25
N GLU A 314 4.95 25.05 2.43
CA GLU A 314 4.19 26.25 2.80
C GLU A 314 2.71 25.92 3.04
N GLU A 315 2.11 25.13 2.15
CA GLU A 315 0.75 24.63 2.31
C GLU A 315 0.60 23.79 3.58
N ALA A 316 1.54 22.87 3.82
CA ALA A 316 1.51 21.98 4.97
C ALA A 316 1.63 22.77 6.29
N VAL A 317 2.52 23.75 6.35
CA VAL A 317 2.69 24.64 7.51
C VAL A 317 1.43 25.48 7.74
N ALA A 318 0.83 26.02 6.68
CA ALA A 318 -0.43 26.76 6.78
C ALA A 318 -1.57 25.86 7.30
N TYR A 319 -1.66 24.62 6.80
CA TYR A 319 -2.63 23.64 7.24
C TYR A 319 -2.46 23.30 8.72
N GLN A 320 -1.23 23.03 9.16
CA GLN A 320 -0.89 22.83 10.57
C GLN A 320 -1.29 24.02 11.45
N ALA A 321 -1.00 25.25 11.03
CA ALA A 321 -1.32 26.46 11.79
C ALA A 321 -2.84 26.69 11.93
N SER A 322 -3.61 26.31 10.91
CA SER A 322 -5.08 26.40 10.95
C SER A 322 -5.73 25.38 11.89
N ALA A 323 -5.02 24.29 12.20
CA ALA A 323 -5.56 23.19 12.98
C ALA A 323 -5.56 23.52 14.49
N SER A 324 -6.74 23.88 15.03
CA SER A 324 -6.93 24.31 16.42
C SER A 324 -6.36 23.34 17.47
N TRP A 325 -6.35 22.04 17.16
CA TRP A 325 -5.85 21.00 18.03
C TRP A 325 -4.32 20.96 18.15
N CYS A 326 -3.56 21.46 17.17
CA CYS A 326 -2.10 21.56 17.29
C CYS A 326 -1.72 22.61 18.30
N LYS A 327 -2.46 23.73 18.31
CA LYS A 327 -2.34 24.75 19.34
C LYS A 327 -2.70 24.20 20.72
N ASP A 328 -3.79 23.45 20.86
CA ASP A 328 -4.16 22.82 22.15
C ASP A 328 -3.09 21.83 22.64
N ILE A 329 -2.54 20.99 21.75
CA ILE A 329 -1.44 20.08 22.09
C ILE A 329 -0.19 20.86 22.55
N GLN A 330 0.21 21.89 21.80
CA GLN A 330 1.35 22.74 22.15
C GLN A 330 1.14 23.44 23.49
N ASP A 331 -0.06 23.96 23.75
CA ASP A 331 -0.42 24.62 25.01
C ASP A 331 -0.38 23.64 26.19
N ARG A 332 -0.93 22.42 26.03
CA ARG A 332 -0.89 21.38 27.07
C ARG A 332 0.54 20.96 27.40
N VAL A 333 1.37 20.71 26.39
CA VAL A 333 2.78 20.34 26.58
C VAL A 333 3.53 21.48 27.27
N SER A 334 3.36 22.72 26.79
CA SER A 334 3.99 23.91 27.39
C SER A 334 3.59 24.07 28.86
N ASN A 335 2.32 23.83 29.19
CA ASN A 335 1.82 23.88 30.57
C ASN A 335 2.43 22.79 31.46
N ILE A 336 2.63 21.57 30.96
CA ILE A 336 3.30 20.49 31.70
C ILE A 336 4.77 20.84 31.95
N ILE A 337 5.47 21.33 30.91
CA ILE A 337 6.87 21.75 31.02
C ILE A 337 6.97 22.89 32.02
N TYR A 338 6.15 23.93 31.89
CA TYR A 338 6.13 25.08 32.79
C TYR A 338 5.88 24.66 34.24
N LYS A 339 4.90 23.77 34.49
CA LYS A 339 4.65 23.22 35.83
C LYS A 339 5.85 22.45 36.37
N ARG A 340 6.50 21.61 35.57
CA ARG A 340 7.69 20.84 35.98
C ARG A 340 8.89 21.75 36.26
N VAL A 341 9.13 22.75 35.41
CA VAL A 341 10.21 23.73 35.60
C VAL A 341 9.96 24.54 36.87
N ARG A 342 8.73 25.02 37.09
CA ARG A 342 8.36 25.76 38.30
C ARG A 342 8.48 24.90 39.56
N GLN A 343 8.06 23.63 39.52
CA GLN A 343 8.23 22.69 40.63
C GLN A 343 9.71 22.44 40.92
N ARG A 344 10.55 22.26 39.90
CA ARG A 344 12.01 22.12 40.05
C ARG A 344 12.64 23.37 40.66
N GLN A 345 12.28 24.57 40.17
CA GLN A 345 12.76 25.84 40.72
C GLN A 345 12.29 26.05 42.17
N ALA A 346 11.05 25.66 42.50
CA ALA A 346 10.55 25.69 43.86
C ALA A 346 11.35 24.75 44.78
N THR A 347 11.70 23.54 44.31
CA THR A 347 12.51 22.60 45.10
C THR A 347 13.97 23.03 45.25
N VAL A 348 14.55 23.67 44.23
CA VAL A 348 15.91 24.25 44.29
C VAL A 348 15.98 25.41 45.29
N ASN A 349 14.87 26.13 45.50
CA ASN A 349 14.76 27.21 46.48
C ASN A 349 14.23 26.76 47.85
N THR A 350 14.04 25.46 48.08
CA THR A 350 13.72 24.91 49.40
C THR A 350 14.94 24.27 50.04
N THR A 351 14.89 24.17 51.37
CA THR A 351 15.90 23.75 52.36
C THR A 351 16.97 22.77 51.91
N HIS A 352 16.69 21.84 50.98
CA HIS A 352 17.66 20.87 50.50
C HIS A 352 18.90 21.47 49.81
N ALA A 353 18.78 22.58 49.09
CA ALA A 353 19.94 23.27 48.51
C ALA A 353 20.79 23.99 49.58
N ALA A 354 20.13 24.51 50.64
CA ALA A 354 20.80 25.12 51.77
C ALA A 354 21.48 24.07 52.68
N GLU A 355 20.84 22.92 52.86
CA GLU A 355 21.39 21.75 53.57
C GLU A 355 22.60 21.16 52.83
N MET A 356 22.49 20.98 51.51
CA MET A 356 23.60 20.47 50.69
C MET A 356 24.79 21.43 50.68
N LYS A 357 24.52 22.75 50.63
CA LYS A 357 25.55 23.79 50.75
C LYS A 357 26.19 23.78 52.13
N ALA A 358 25.41 23.67 53.22
CA ALA A 358 25.94 23.59 54.58
C ALA A 358 26.80 22.32 54.79
N VAL A 359 26.43 21.20 54.18
CA VAL A 359 27.23 19.95 54.19
C VAL A 359 28.54 20.14 53.41
N LEU A 360 28.50 20.75 52.23
CA LEU A 360 29.70 21.04 51.42
C LEU A 360 30.64 22.04 52.11
N ASP A 361 30.10 23.11 52.70
CA ASP A 361 30.87 24.11 53.45
C ASP A 361 31.51 23.48 54.70
N GLY A 362 30.80 22.57 55.38
CA GLY A 362 31.32 21.79 56.51
C GLY A 362 32.46 20.82 56.11
N LEU A 363 32.33 20.16 54.96
CA LEU A 363 33.38 19.27 54.42
C LEU A 363 34.64 20.06 54.00
N GLN A 364 34.48 21.27 53.45
CA GLN A 364 35.62 22.13 53.11
C GLN A 364 36.32 22.73 54.34
N ALA A 365 35.57 23.04 55.40
CA ALA A 365 36.14 23.49 56.67
C ALA A 365 36.92 22.38 57.40
N ALA A 366 36.48 21.12 57.28
CA ALA A 366 37.18 19.95 57.82
C ALA A 366 38.41 19.51 57.00
N SER A 367 38.57 20.06 55.78
CA SER A 367 39.68 19.80 54.85
C SER A 367 40.86 20.78 55.01
N LYS A 368 40.75 21.76 55.91
CA LYS A 368 41.83 22.67 56.32
C LYS A 368 42.23 22.36 57.75
#